data_AF-A0A970Q4V7-F1
#
_entry.id   AF-A0A970Q4V7-F1
#
_cell.length_a   1.000
_cell.length_b   1.000
_cell.length_c   1.000
_cell.angle_alpha   90.00
_cell.angle_beta   90.00
_cell.angle_gamma   90.00
#
_symmetry.space_group_name_H-M   'P 1'
#
loop_
_entity.id
_entity.type
_entity.pdbx_description
1 polymer ?
#
loop_
_entity_poly.entity_id
_entity_poly.type
_entity_poly.pdbx_seq_one_letter_code
_entity_poly.pdbx_strand_id
1 'polypeptide(L)' 'MHELVKAMSDMQETEALGIVDDLLAKGEDPQKILDLSSEAMKVVGERYQEGTYFLP' A
#
# COMPACT_ATOMS: atom_id res chain seq x y z
N MET A 1 1.78 8.73 7.01
CA MET A 1 1.71 7.57 6.11
C MET A 1 0.25 7.32 5.81
N HIS A 2 -0.12 7.22 4.53
CA HIS A 2 -1.50 6.98 4.11
C HIS A 2 -1.95 5.56 4.49
N GLU A 3 -3.25 5.33 4.73
CA GLU A 3 -3.79 4.03 5.15
C GLU A 3 -3.49 2.93 4.12
N LEU A 4 -3.71 3.21 2.83
CA LEU A 4 -3.32 2.29 1.74
C LEU A 4 -1.82 1.94 1.75
N VAL A 5 -0.94 2.93 1.98
CA VAL A 5 0.52 2.71 2.03
C VAL A 5 0.89 1.80 3.19
N LYS A 6 0.26 2.01 4.34
CA LYS A 6 0.45 1.17 5.52
C LYS A 6 -0.04 -0.26 5.27
N ALA A 7 -1.30 -0.44 4.88
CA ALA A 7 -1.89 -1.76 4.67
C ALA A 7 -1.10 -2.59 3.64
N MET A 8 -0.66 -1.97 2.55
CA MET A 8 0.18 -2.63 1.54
C MET A 8 1.57 -2.99 2.06
N SER A 9 2.24 -2.06 2.75
CA SER A 9 3.59 -2.32 3.30
C SER A 9 3.60 -3.31 4.46
N ASP A 10 2.47 -3.45 5.15
CA ASP A 10 2.24 -4.42 6.24
C ASP A 10 1.66 -5.76 5.71
N MET A 11 1.57 -5.95 4.38
CA MET A 11 1.02 -7.15 3.71
C MET A 11 -0.43 -7.51 4.10
N GLN A 12 -1.24 -6.52 4.45
CA GLN A 12 -2.65 -6.68 4.80
C GLN A 12 -3.53 -6.61 3.54
N GLU A 13 -3.47 -7.64 2.69
CA GLU A 13 -4.12 -7.66 1.36
C GLU A 13 -5.62 -7.30 1.40
N THR A 14 -6.40 -7.95 2.26
CA THR A 14 -7.85 -7.70 2.35
C THR A 14 -8.18 -6.26 2.75
N GLU A 15 -7.39 -5.67 3.64
CA GLU A 15 -7.56 -4.28 4.07
C GLU A 15 -7.16 -3.31 2.95
N ALA A 16 -6.04 -3.56 2.26
CA ALA A 16 -5.60 -2.76 1.14
C ALA A 16 -6.63 -2.73 0.00
N LEU A 17 -7.20 -3.88 -0.35
CA LEU A 17 -8.26 -3.97 -1.38
C LEU A 17 -9.51 -3.19 -0.97
N GLY A 18 -9.95 -3.32 0.29
CA GLY A 18 -11.10 -2.56 0.79
C GLY A 18 -10.88 -1.04 0.74
N ILE A 19 -9.67 -0.58 1.06
CA ILE A 19 -9.31 0.85 0.97
C ILE A 19 -9.35 1.33 -0.49
N VAL A 20 -8.85 0.53 -1.44
CA VAL A 20 -8.89 0.88 -2.88
C VAL A 20 -10.33 0.96 -3.37
N ASP A 21 -11.19 0.00 -3.03
CA ASP A 21 -12.61 0.01 -3.39
C ASP A 21 -13.32 1.26 -2.85
N ASP A 22 -13.06 1.62 -1.60
CA ASP A 22 -13.62 2.83 -0.97
C ASP A 22 -13.15 4.12 -1.66
N LEU A 23 -11.87 4.21 -2.06
CA LEU A 23 -11.31 5.36 -2.76
C LEU A 23 -11.94 5.51 -4.15
N LEU A 24 -12.07 4.40 -4.88
CA LEU A 24 -12.74 4.37 -6.18
C LEU A 24 -14.22 4.76 -6.06
N ALA A 25 -14.92 4.25 -5.05
CA ALA A 25 -16.33 4.58 -4.80
C ALA A 25 -16.53 6.07 -4.46
N LYS A 26 -15.54 6.72 -3.84
CA LYS A 26 -15.53 8.17 -3.56
C LYS A 26 -15.16 9.03 -4.77
N GLY A 27 -14.78 8.41 -5.89
CA GLY A 27 -14.37 9.11 -7.11
C GLY A 27 -12.97 9.70 -7.02
N GLU A 28 -12.10 9.16 -6.15
CA GLU A 28 -10.70 9.56 -6.11
C GLU A 28 -10.03 9.21 -7.46
N ASP A 29 -9.07 10.04 -7.87
CA ASP A 29 -8.33 9.83 -9.11
C ASP A 29 -7.54 8.50 -9.06
N PRO A 30 -7.79 7.55 -9.98
CA PRO A 30 -7.05 6.29 -10.03
C PRO A 30 -5.54 6.46 -10.11
N GLN A 31 -5.05 7.55 -10.73
CA GLN A 31 -3.61 7.82 -10.79
C GLN A 31 -3.03 8.04 -9.39
N LYS A 32 -3.74 8.75 -8.50
CA LYS A 32 -3.29 8.95 -7.11
C LYS A 32 -3.29 7.64 -6.31
N ILE A 33 -4.23 6.74 -6.58
CA ILE A 33 -4.26 5.40 -5.95
C ILE A 33 -3.03 4.59 -6.37
N LEU A 34 -2.63 4.67 -7.64
CA LEU A 34 -1.40 4.06 -8.15
C LEU A 34 -0.13 4.69 -7.56
N ASP A 35 -0.13 6.01 -7.34
CA ASP A 35 0.99 6.71 -6.70
C ASP A 35 1.17 6.25 -5.25
N LEU A 36 0.08 6.12 -4.49
CA LEU A 36 0.08 5.53 -3.14
C LEU A 36 0.58 4.08 -3.15
N SER A 37 0.17 3.30 -4.15
CA SER A 37 0.64 1.92 -4.32
C SER A 37 2.15 1.85 -4.58
N SER A 38 2.68 2.80 -5.37
CA SER A 38 4.11 2.92 -5.64
C SER A 38 4.90 3.36 -4.40
N GLU A 39 4.34 4.23 -3.57
CA GLU A 39 4.92 4.60 -2.27
C GLU A 39 5.02 3.39 -1.35
N ALA A 40 3.97 2.57 -1.26
CA ALA A 40 3.99 1.34 -0.47
C ALA A 40 5.12 0.39 -0.88
N MET A 41 5.33 0.22 -2.19
CA MET A 41 6.40 -0.64 -2.70
C MET A 41 7.80 -0.13 -2.35
N LYS A 42 7.99 1.19 -2.25
CA LYS A 42 9.25 1.76 -1.75
C LYS A 42 9.48 1.40 -0.29
N VAL A 43 8.46 1.53 0.56
CA VAL A 43 8.53 1.16 1.97
C VAL A 43 8.88 -0.33 2.14
N VAL A 44 8.27 -1.20 1.33
CA VAL A 44 8.61 -2.64 1.32
C VAL A 44 10.08 -2.86 0.94
N GLY A 45 10.57 -2.16 -0.10
CA GLY A 45 11.96 -2.24 -0.53
C GLY A 45 12.95 -1.78 0.55
N GLU A 46 12.65 -0.67 1.23
CA GLU A 46 13.45 -0.16 2.37
C GLU A 46 13.51 -1.18 3.51
N ARG A 47 12.35 -1.71 3.94
CA ARG A 47 12.27 -2.74 4.99
C ARG A 47 12.98 -4.05 4.61
N TYR A 48 12.97 -4.41 3.32
CA TYR A 48 13.70 -5.56 2.81
C TYR A 48 15.21 -5.33 2.89
N GLN A 49 15.69 -4.13 2.51
CA GLN A 49 17.11 -3.76 2.62
C GLN A 49 17.61 -3.72 4.06
N GLU A 50 16.76 -3.31 5.01
CA GLU A 50 17.05 -3.32 6.44
C GLU A 50 17.01 -4.72 7.07
N GLY A 51 16.74 -5.77 6.28
CA GLY A 51 16.67 -7.15 6.74
C GLY A 51 15.47 -7.43 7.66
N THR A 52 14.49 -6.51 7.70
CA THR A 52 13.34 -6.55 8.62
C THR A 52 12.14 -7.27 8.01
N TYR A 53 12.20 -7.61 6.72
CA TYR A 53 11.15 -8.36 6.02
C TYR A 53 11.74 -9.60 5.33
N PHE A 54 11.48 -10.75 5.94
CA PHE A 54 11.41 -12.02 5.24
C PHE A 54 9.93 -12.35 5.12
N LEU A 55 9.43 -12.45 3.89
CA LEU A 55 8.24 -13.25 3.62
C LEU A 55 8.42 -14.60 4.34
N PRO A 56 7.47 -15.07 5.17
CA PRO A 56 7.41 -16.50 5.46
C PRO A 56 7.19 -17.30 4.16
#